data_AF-A0A8T4RHS7-F1
#
_entry.id   AF-A0A8T4RHS7-F1
#
_cell.length_a   1.000
_cell.length_b   1.000
_cell.length_c   1.000
_cell.angle_alpha   90.00
_cell.angle_beta   90.00
_cell.angle_gamma   90.00
#
_symmetry.space_group_name_H-M   'P 1'
#
loop_
_entity.id
_entity.type
_entity.pdbx_description
1 polymer ?
#
loop_
_entity_poly.entity_id
_entity_poly.type
_entity_poly.pdbx_seq_one_letter_code
_entity_poly.pdbx_strand_id
1 'polypeptide(L)'
;AVRPFEFLMRMYTLPLYKELDPTFFLFMSFPLLFGFMLGDMGYGLTSLILFWLLKKKFPQARAFFDTLLFASLATIFFGALFGEFFGEEVLFGYELPHILSRTHQMMALLVLAIAVGVVHVNAGLIAGFFNAKKAHGFKKAFFEKLSWIVLQAGVALLALSLTKTLALHWSIGAAIIALAVVFLYLGEGINGLVELPGIFSNILSYARLMAIGLASVQLALVINEFAKEFFHAGGISIVWGVLLLVIGHVINLAVGLLGSFLHSLRLHYVEFFTKFFKGGGTPFQAFGVKTQGG
;
A
#
# COMPACT_ATOMS: atom_id res chain seq x y z
N ALA A 1 14.14 2.72 -15.48
CA ALA A 1 13.41 2.01 -14.42
C ALA A 1 11.99 2.55 -14.19
N VAL A 2 11.69 3.83 -14.43
CA VAL A 2 10.41 4.47 -14.03
C VAL A 2 9.27 4.34 -15.07
N ARG A 3 9.59 4.19 -16.37
CA ARG A 3 8.62 4.08 -17.49
C ARG A 3 7.47 3.05 -17.28
N PRO A 4 7.71 1.88 -16.66
CA PRO A 4 6.64 0.92 -16.32
C PRO A 4 5.48 1.52 -15.51
N PHE A 5 5.80 2.40 -14.55
CA PHE A 5 4.84 2.96 -13.62
C PHE A 5 4.11 4.20 -14.17
N GLU A 6 4.61 4.80 -15.27
CA GLU A 6 3.89 5.85 -16.01
C GLU A 6 2.56 5.34 -16.57
N PHE A 7 2.46 4.05 -16.90
CA PHE A 7 1.21 3.45 -17.37
C PHE A 7 0.11 3.51 -16.31
N LEU A 8 0.45 3.20 -15.05
CA LEU A 8 -0.48 3.29 -13.93
C LEU A 8 -0.91 4.75 -13.71
N MET A 9 0.04 5.69 -13.75
CA MET A 9 -0.26 7.12 -13.67
C MET A 9 -1.24 7.61 -14.74
N ARG A 10 -1.08 7.15 -15.99
CA ARG A 10 -1.96 7.52 -17.12
C ARG A 10 -3.41 7.05 -16.93
N MET A 11 -3.67 6.04 -16.10
CA MET A 11 -5.03 5.60 -15.77
C MET A 11 -5.75 6.56 -14.81
N TYR A 12 -5.02 7.41 -14.08
CA TYR A 12 -5.60 8.37 -13.16
C TYR A 12 -5.82 9.73 -13.85
N THR A 13 -4.78 10.56 -13.96
CA THR A 13 -4.75 11.82 -14.72
C THR A 13 -3.29 12.24 -14.92
N LEU A 14 -3.02 13.00 -15.99
CA LEU A 14 -1.65 13.46 -16.31
C LEU A 14 -1.21 14.62 -15.40
N PRO A 15 0.07 14.65 -14.95
CA PRO A 15 0.64 15.75 -14.17
C PRO A 15 0.65 17.08 -14.94
N LEU A 16 0.45 18.20 -14.24
CA LEU A 16 0.79 19.51 -14.81
C LEU A 16 2.32 19.65 -14.94
N TYR A 17 2.78 20.34 -15.99
CA TYR A 17 4.21 20.54 -16.30
C TYR A 17 5.09 21.10 -15.18
N LYS A 18 4.51 21.71 -14.14
CA LYS A 18 5.25 22.32 -13.01
C LYS A 18 5.09 21.56 -11.68
N GLU A 19 4.39 20.43 -11.66
CA GLU A 19 4.22 19.60 -10.47
C GLU A 19 5.33 18.55 -10.37
N LEU A 20 5.72 18.17 -9.15
CA LEU A 20 6.59 17.02 -8.91
C LEU A 20 5.99 15.76 -9.53
N ASP A 21 6.82 15.01 -10.27
CA ASP A 21 6.39 13.76 -10.92
C ASP A 21 6.08 12.68 -9.85
N PRO A 22 4.80 12.27 -9.70
CA PRO A 22 4.39 11.22 -8.75
C PRO A 22 4.94 9.84 -9.10
N THR A 23 5.41 9.63 -10.34
CA THR A 23 5.76 8.30 -10.86
C THR A 23 6.92 7.68 -10.10
N PHE A 24 7.87 8.49 -9.61
CA PHE A 24 8.98 7.98 -8.79
C PHE A 24 8.52 7.46 -7.43
N PHE A 25 7.58 8.15 -6.78
CA PHE A 25 7.00 7.68 -5.51
C PHE A 25 6.24 6.38 -5.73
N LEU A 26 5.39 6.34 -6.76
CA LEU A 26 4.62 5.15 -7.10
C LEU A 26 5.54 3.96 -7.44
N PHE A 27 6.67 4.17 -8.14
CA PHE A 27 7.69 3.13 -8.39
C PHE A 27 8.21 2.50 -7.09
N MET A 28 8.41 3.30 -6.04
CA MET A 28 8.97 2.82 -4.77
C MET A 28 7.89 2.24 -3.84
N SER A 29 6.78 2.94 -3.65
CA SER A 29 5.75 2.56 -2.66
C SER A 29 4.79 1.50 -3.17
N PHE A 30 4.47 1.45 -4.46
CA PHE A 30 3.50 0.48 -4.99
C PHE A 30 3.94 -0.98 -4.77
N PRO A 31 5.15 -1.40 -5.16
CA PRO A 31 5.61 -2.77 -4.90
C PRO A 31 5.61 -3.10 -3.41
N LEU A 32 6.00 -2.15 -2.55
CA LEU A 32 6.04 -2.34 -1.11
C LEU A 32 4.65 -2.54 -0.50
N LEU A 33 3.67 -1.71 -0.85
CA LEU A 33 2.29 -1.85 -0.36
C LEU A 33 1.66 -3.13 -0.89
N PHE A 34 1.86 -3.45 -2.17
CA PHE A 34 1.38 -4.70 -2.75
C PHE A 34 1.97 -5.93 -2.06
N GLY A 35 3.30 -5.93 -1.88
CA GLY A 35 4.03 -6.99 -1.21
C GLY A 35 3.62 -7.13 0.26
N PHE A 36 3.38 -6.02 0.96
CA PHE A 36 2.87 -6.04 2.33
C PHE A 36 1.47 -6.67 2.42
N MET A 37 0.60 -6.46 1.42
CA MET A 37 -0.75 -7.01 1.41
C MET A 37 -0.76 -8.50 1.10
N LEU A 38 -0.10 -8.93 0.01
CA LEU A 38 -0.10 -10.35 -0.35
C LEU A 38 0.83 -11.16 0.58
N GLY A 39 2.05 -10.66 0.79
CA GLY A 39 3.13 -11.16 1.65
C GLY A 39 3.11 -12.64 2.03
N ASP A 40 3.14 -13.50 1.02
CA ASP A 40 3.28 -14.95 1.15
C ASP A 40 4.34 -15.37 0.12
N MET A 41 5.33 -16.18 0.53
CA MET A 41 6.44 -16.59 -0.33
C MET A 41 5.97 -17.48 -1.49
N GLY A 42 5.02 -18.40 -1.23
CA GLY A 42 4.44 -19.28 -2.23
C GLY A 42 3.64 -18.52 -3.26
N TYR A 43 2.78 -17.59 -2.83
CA TYR A 43 2.05 -16.70 -3.74
C TYR A 43 2.97 -15.71 -4.46
N GLY A 44 4.04 -15.26 -3.82
CA GLY A 44 5.09 -14.44 -4.43
C GLY A 44 5.80 -15.16 -5.57
N LEU A 45 6.23 -16.41 -5.37
CA LEU A 45 6.90 -17.21 -6.39
C LEU A 45 5.96 -17.59 -7.55
N THR A 46 4.74 -18.04 -7.25
CA THR A 46 3.76 -18.39 -8.28
C THR A 46 3.36 -17.18 -9.13
N SER A 47 3.13 -16.01 -8.50
CA SER A 47 2.85 -14.78 -9.23
C SER A 47 4.04 -14.28 -10.04
N LEU A 48 5.27 -14.41 -9.54
CA LEU A 48 6.50 -14.05 -10.27
C LEU A 48 6.60 -14.85 -11.58
N ILE A 49 6.41 -16.17 -11.50
CA ILE A 49 6.42 -17.06 -12.67
C ILE A 49 5.29 -16.69 -13.63
N LEU A 50 4.07 -16.51 -13.11
CA LEU A 50 2.89 -16.15 -13.90
C LEU A 50 3.11 -14.85 -14.68
N PHE A 51 3.57 -13.78 -14.03
CA PHE A 51 3.81 -12.49 -14.68
C PHE A 51 4.97 -12.53 -15.66
N TRP A 52 6.01 -13.33 -15.39
CA TRP A 52 7.11 -13.53 -16.33
C TRP A 52 6.64 -14.23 -17.62
N LEU A 53 5.77 -15.24 -17.51
CA LEU A 53 5.16 -15.91 -18.67
C LEU A 53 4.24 -14.96 -19.44
N LEU A 54 3.40 -14.20 -18.75
CA LEU A 54 2.49 -13.24 -19.38
C LEU A 54 3.24 -12.09 -20.07
N LYS A 55 4.35 -11.63 -19.49
CA LYS A 55 5.25 -10.64 -20.12
C LYS A 55 5.77 -11.11 -21.48
N LYS A 56 6.07 -12.41 -21.65
CA LYS A 56 6.50 -12.98 -22.92
C LYS A 56 5.34 -13.07 -23.92
N LYS A 57 4.15 -13.45 -23.46
CA LYS A 57 2.95 -13.63 -24.30
C LYS A 57 2.37 -12.31 -24.80
N PHE A 58 2.44 -11.24 -24.00
CA PHE A 58 1.84 -9.94 -24.31
C PHE A 58 2.89 -8.83 -24.34
N PRO A 59 3.62 -8.66 -25.46
CA PRO A 59 4.68 -7.66 -25.57
C PRO A 59 4.19 -6.21 -25.46
N GLN A 60 2.91 -5.94 -25.80
CA GLN A 60 2.30 -4.61 -25.72
C GLN A 60 2.15 -4.11 -24.27
N ALA A 61 2.00 -5.02 -23.29
CA ALA A 61 1.81 -4.70 -21.88
C ALA A 61 3.07 -4.95 -21.02
N ARG A 62 4.26 -5.00 -21.63
CA ARG A 62 5.53 -5.26 -20.92
C ARG A 62 5.76 -4.35 -19.73
N ALA A 63 5.47 -3.06 -19.89
CA ALA A 63 5.55 -2.06 -18.83
C ALA A 63 4.71 -2.46 -17.60
N PHE A 64 3.46 -2.85 -17.82
CA PHE A 64 2.57 -3.29 -16.75
C PHE A 64 3.09 -4.55 -16.05
N PHE A 65 3.49 -5.57 -16.80
CA PHE A 65 4.03 -6.79 -16.21
C PHE A 65 5.37 -6.56 -15.49
N ASP A 66 6.20 -5.61 -15.93
CA ASP A 66 7.40 -5.21 -15.20
C ASP A 66 7.06 -4.64 -13.82
N THR A 67 6.02 -3.81 -13.71
CA THR A 67 5.57 -3.30 -12.39
C THR A 67 5.10 -4.44 -11.47
N LEU A 68 4.37 -5.41 -12.02
CA LEU A 68 3.86 -6.56 -11.27
C LEU A 68 4.98 -7.52 -10.86
N LEU A 69 6.03 -7.68 -11.68
CA LEU A 69 7.21 -8.47 -11.33
C LEU A 69 7.95 -7.87 -10.13
N PHE A 70 8.15 -6.55 -10.09
CA PHE A 70 8.71 -5.88 -8.91
C PHE A 70 7.81 -6.06 -7.68
N ALA A 71 6.49 -6.04 -7.86
CA ALA A 71 5.54 -6.27 -6.79
C ALA A 71 5.62 -7.72 -6.26
N SER A 72 5.73 -8.73 -7.14
CA SER A 72 5.95 -10.13 -6.74
C SER A 72 7.27 -10.33 -6.00
N LEU A 73 8.35 -9.65 -6.40
CA LEU A 73 9.61 -9.68 -5.65
C LEU A 73 9.45 -9.10 -4.23
N ALA A 74 8.71 -8.00 -4.09
CA ALA A 74 8.39 -7.45 -2.79
C ALA A 74 7.49 -8.40 -1.97
N THR A 75 6.54 -9.10 -2.59
CA THR A 75 5.75 -10.14 -1.94
C THR A 75 6.62 -11.26 -1.39
N ILE A 76 7.63 -11.72 -2.13
CA ILE A 76 8.56 -12.76 -1.65
C ILE A 76 9.35 -12.24 -0.44
N PHE A 77 9.82 -10.98 -0.51
CA PHE A 77 10.54 -10.36 0.60
C PHE A 77 9.66 -10.26 1.85
N PHE A 78 8.43 -9.74 1.73
CA PHE A 78 7.51 -9.65 2.85
C PHE A 78 7.03 -11.02 3.34
N GLY A 79 6.82 -11.98 2.43
CA GLY A 79 6.50 -13.36 2.78
C GLY A 79 7.61 -14.02 3.60
N ALA A 80 8.88 -13.71 3.30
CA ALA A 80 10.00 -14.18 4.11
C ALA A 80 10.05 -13.50 5.49
N LEU A 81 9.65 -12.23 5.61
CA LEU A 81 9.53 -11.55 6.91
C LEU A 81 8.38 -12.11 7.76
N PHE A 82 7.27 -12.45 7.12
CA PHE A 82 6.10 -13.04 7.77
C PHE A 82 6.24 -14.55 7.97
N GLY A 83 7.18 -15.21 7.28
CA GLY A 83 7.43 -16.66 7.37
C GLY A 83 6.32 -17.52 6.77
N GLU A 84 5.58 -17.03 5.77
CA GLU A 84 4.41 -17.73 5.22
C GLU A 84 4.70 -18.36 3.86
N PHE A 85 4.31 -19.63 3.67
CA PHE A 85 4.35 -20.33 2.40
C PHE A 85 3.01 -21.03 2.11
N PHE A 86 2.24 -20.53 1.15
CA PHE A 86 0.87 -21.00 0.87
C PHE A 86 -0.04 -21.02 2.12
N GLY A 87 0.12 -20.01 2.97
CA GLY A 87 -0.60 -19.88 4.24
C GLY A 87 -0.16 -20.82 5.36
N GLU A 88 0.85 -21.68 5.17
CA GLU A 88 1.46 -22.41 6.28
C GLU A 88 2.73 -21.71 6.80
N GLU A 89 2.92 -21.76 8.12
CA GLU A 89 4.09 -21.23 8.82
C GLU A 89 5.22 -22.29 8.94
N VAL A 90 4.92 -23.57 8.67
CA VAL A 90 5.87 -24.68 8.80
C VAL A 90 6.04 -25.35 7.45
N LEU A 91 7.25 -25.30 6.89
CA LEU A 91 7.55 -25.96 5.63
C LEU A 91 8.50 -27.14 5.89
N PHE A 92 8.08 -28.37 5.57
CA PHE A 92 8.89 -29.60 5.72
C PHE A 92 9.48 -29.83 7.13
N GLY A 93 8.77 -29.40 8.18
CA GLY A 93 9.22 -29.59 9.58
C GLY A 93 10.26 -28.58 10.07
N TYR A 94 10.57 -27.55 9.28
CA TYR A 94 11.31 -26.38 9.73
C TYR A 94 10.33 -25.22 9.93
N GLU A 95 10.28 -24.69 11.15
CA GLU A 95 9.69 -23.38 11.41
C GLU A 95 10.50 -22.36 10.61
N LEU A 96 9.84 -21.65 9.68
CA LEU A 96 10.50 -20.53 9.02
C LEU A 96 10.88 -19.51 10.11
N PRO A 97 11.94 -18.70 9.92
CA PRO A 97 12.23 -17.63 10.87
C PRO A 97 11.20 -16.50 10.70
N HIS A 98 10.14 -16.49 11.50
CA HIS A 98 9.11 -15.44 11.49
C HIS A 98 9.53 -14.26 12.37
N ILE A 99 9.57 -13.06 11.80
CA ILE A 99 9.73 -11.83 12.59
C ILE A 99 8.36 -11.36 13.10
N LEU A 100 7.30 -11.62 12.32
CA LEU A 100 5.92 -11.26 12.65
C LEU A 100 4.94 -12.29 12.07
N SER A 101 4.27 -13.09 12.92
CA SER A 101 3.12 -13.90 12.46
C SER A 101 1.89 -12.99 12.34
N ARG A 102 1.28 -12.98 11.17
CA ARG A 102 0.09 -12.16 10.89
C ARG A 102 -1.13 -12.67 11.67
N THR A 103 -1.23 -13.98 11.84
CA THR A 103 -2.35 -14.66 12.50
C THR A 103 -2.34 -14.42 14.01
N HIS A 104 -1.16 -14.48 14.64
CA HIS A 104 -1.05 -14.33 16.09
C HIS A 104 -0.93 -12.86 16.56
N GLN A 105 -0.42 -11.96 15.71
CA GLN A 105 -0.16 -10.56 16.07
C GLN A 105 -0.97 -9.57 15.22
N MET A 106 -2.28 -9.82 15.08
CA MET A 106 -3.19 -8.97 14.30
C MET A 106 -3.13 -7.49 14.71
N MET A 107 -3.02 -7.20 16.02
CA MET A 107 -2.87 -5.82 16.50
C MET A 107 -1.54 -5.18 16.07
N ALA A 108 -0.44 -5.94 16.05
CA ALA A 108 0.85 -5.43 15.58
C ALA A 108 0.80 -5.14 14.07
N LEU A 109 0.12 -6.01 13.30
CA LEU A 109 -0.09 -5.79 11.87
C LEU A 109 -0.96 -4.56 11.58
N LEU A 110 -1.99 -4.30 12.41
CA LEU A 110 -2.79 -3.08 12.34
C LEU A 110 -1.94 -1.83 12.60
N VAL A 111 -1.16 -1.85 13.68
CA VAL A 111 -0.28 -0.72 14.06
C VAL A 111 0.75 -0.48 12.96
N LEU A 112 1.34 -1.54 12.39
CA LEU A 112 2.29 -1.44 11.29
C LEU A 112 1.65 -0.88 10.02
N ALA A 113 0.44 -1.33 9.68
CA ALA A 113 -0.32 -0.81 8.54
C ALA A 113 -0.64 0.69 8.70
N ILE A 114 -1.07 1.10 9.89
CA ILE A 114 -1.31 2.51 10.21
C ILE A 114 0.00 3.30 10.16
N ALA A 115 1.11 2.76 10.70
CA ALA A 115 2.42 3.41 10.67
C ALA A 115 2.91 3.62 9.22
N VAL A 116 2.78 2.61 8.36
CA VAL A 116 3.05 2.73 6.92
C VAL A 116 2.17 3.82 6.30
N GLY A 117 0.89 3.90 6.67
CA GLY A 117 -0.01 4.97 6.24
C GLY A 117 0.43 6.37 6.66
N VAL A 118 0.85 6.53 7.92
CA VAL A 118 1.39 7.80 8.42
C VAL A 118 2.65 8.20 7.65
N VAL A 119 3.59 7.28 7.43
CA VAL A 119 4.81 7.55 6.65
C VAL A 119 4.47 7.93 5.20
N HIS A 120 3.57 7.18 4.56
CA HIS A 120 3.19 7.41 3.17
C HIS A 120 2.44 8.74 2.98
N VAL A 121 1.48 9.06 3.85
CA VAL A 121 0.76 10.35 3.82
C VAL A 121 1.73 11.52 4.09
N ASN A 122 2.66 11.37 5.03
CA ASN A 122 3.67 12.40 5.29
C ASN A 122 4.59 12.63 4.10
N ALA A 123 5.02 11.57 3.41
CA ALA A 123 5.78 11.71 2.16
C ALA A 123 5.00 12.53 1.11
N GLY A 124 3.68 12.32 1.01
CA GLY A 124 2.80 13.09 0.13
C GLY A 124 2.68 14.56 0.53
N LEU A 125 2.55 14.85 1.83
CA LEU A 125 2.53 16.22 2.35
C LEU A 125 3.85 16.95 2.12
N ILE A 126 4.99 16.27 2.27
CA ILE A 126 6.33 16.81 1.99
C ILE A 126 6.47 17.13 0.49
N ALA A 127 6.03 16.24 -0.40
CA ALA A 127 6.00 16.52 -1.83
C ALA A 127 5.10 17.74 -2.14
N GLY A 128 3.95 17.84 -1.47
CA GLY A 128 3.05 18.99 -1.54
C GLY A 128 3.71 20.30 -1.08
N PHE A 129 4.53 20.26 -0.02
CA PHE A 129 5.30 21.40 0.46
C PHE A 129 6.30 21.90 -0.59
N PHE A 130 7.01 20.99 -1.27
CA PHE A 130 7.94 21.38 -2.35
C PHE A 130 7.22 22.00 -3.55
N ASN A 131 6.03 21.50 -3.91
CA ASN A 131 5.18 22.10 -4.94
C ASN A 131 4.70 23.50 -4.51
N ALA A 132 4.20 23.65 -3.29
CA ALA A 132 3.71 24.93 -2.76
C ALA A 132 4.83 25.99 -2.62
N LYS A 133 6.03 25.57 -2.21
CA LYS A 133 7.22 26.44 -2.13
C LYS A 133 7.56 27.05 -3.49
N LYS A 134 7.41 26.29 -4.58
CA LYS A 134 7.66 26.76 -5.95
C LYS A 134 6.55 27.68 -6.48
N ALA A 135 5.31 27.55 -6.00
CA ALA A 135 4.15 28.27 -6.55
C ALA A 135 3.77 29.55 -5.78
N HIS A 136 3.77 29.53 -4.45
CA HIS A 136 3.17 30.59 -3.62
C HIS A 136 4.09 31.16 -2.52
N GLY A 137 5.37 30.74 -2.48
CA GLY A 137 6.38 31.24 -1.55
C GLY A 137 6.44 30.50 -0.20
N PHE A 138 7.57 30.63 0.49
CA PHE A 138 7.94 29.79 1.65
C PHE A 138 7.01 29.96 2.87
N LYS A 139 6.52 31.17 3.14
CA LYS A 139 5.71 31.46 4.33
C LYS A 139 4.33 30.79 4.29
N LYS A 140 3.62 30.84 3.16
CA LYS A 140 2.32 30.16 3.02
C LYS A 140 2.47 28.65 2.99
N ALA A 141 3.43 28.12 2.25
CA ALA A 141 3.68 26.67 2.20
C ALA A 141 4.00 26.08 3.59
N PHE A 142 4.70 26.84 4.45
CA PHE A 142 5.01 26.43 5.81
C PHE A 142 3.74 26.31 6.68
N PHE A 143 2.89 27.33 6.70
CA PHE A 143 1.64 27.29 7.48
C PHE A 143 0.59 26.35 6.90
N GLU A 144 0.58 26.11 5.59
CA GLU A 144 -0.37 25.17 4.98
C GLU A 144 0.06 23.72 5.23
N LYS A 145 1.30 23.32 4.88
CA LYS A 145 1.69 21.89 4.87
C LYS A 145 2.37 21.39 6.14
N LEU A 146 3.09 22.25 6.87
CA LEU A 146 3.73 21.82 8.12
C LEU A 146 2.70 21.61 9.23
N SER A 147 1.64 22.42 9.27
CA SER A 147 0.55 22.30 10.24
C SER A 147 -0.07 20.90 10.25
N TRP A 148 -0.21 20.28 9.08
CA TRP A 148 -0.71 18.92 8.94
C TRP A 148 0.23 17.85 9.51
N ILE A 149 1.55 18.03 9.35
CA ILE A 149 2.57 17.12 9.91
C ILE A 149 2.59 17.25 11.44
N VAL A 150 2.53 18.48 11.96
CA VAL A 150 2.47 18.75 13.40
C VAL A 150 1.19 18.21 14.01
N LEU A 151 0.05 18.31 13.31
CA LEU A 151 -1.22 17.72 13.73
C LEU A 151 -1.13 16.19 13.86
N GLN A 152 -0.56 15.51 12.87
CA GLN A 152 -0.33 14.07 12.94
C GLN A 152 0.61 13.67 14.08
N ALA A 153 1.70 14.43 14.28
CA ALA A 153 2.63 14.19 15.38
C ALA A 153 1.95 14.38 16.75
N GLY A 154 1.10 15.40 16.90
CA GLY A 154 0.32 15.63 18.11
C GLY A 154 -0.66 14.49 18.42
N VAL A 155 -1.36 14.00 17.40
CA VAL A 155 -2.26 12.82 17.51
C VAL A 155 -1.48 11.57 17.89
N ALA A 156 -0.33 11.31 17.26
CA ALA A 156 0.51 10.16 17.57
C ALA A 156 1.06 10.21 19.00
N LEU A 157 1.53 11.37 19.46
CA LEU A 157 2.00 11.58 20.83
C LEU A 157 0.87 11.40 21.86
N LEU A 158 -0.35 11.87 21.55
CA LEU A 158 -1.51 11.64 22.40
C LEU A 158 -1.84 10.14 22.50
N ALA A 159 -1.83 9.41 21.37
CA ALA A 159 -2.03 7.96 21.36
C ALA A 159 -0.96 7.22 22.18
N LEU A 160 0.32 7.61 22.06
CA LEU A 160 1.41 7.03 22.86
C LEU A 160 1.26 7.35 24.36
N SER A 161 0.85 8.57 24.71
CA SER A 161 0.56 8.95 26.09
C SER A 161 -0.56 8.09 26.71
N LEU A 162 -1.61 7.78 25.95
CA LEU A 162 -2.70 6.91 26.40
C LEU A 162 -2.27 5.47 26.67
N THR A 163 -1.30 4.94 25.91
CA THR A 163 -0.76 3.58 26.12
C THR A 163 0.20 3.48 27.29
N LYS A 164 0.49 4.58 28.00
CA LYS A 164 1.46 4.68 29.12
C LYS A 164 2.88 4.18 28.80
N THR A 165 3.22 4.05 27.51
CA THR A 165 4.56 3.62 27.06
C THR A 165 5.60 4.72 27.24
N LEU A 166 5.18 5.99 27.20
CA LEU A 166 5.99 7.15 27.55
C LEU A 166 5.44 7.80 28.82
N ALA A 167 6.33 8.25 29.71
CA ALA A 167 6.00 9.08 30.88
C ALA A 167 5.64 10.53 30.48
N LEU A 168 4.78 10.67 29.47
CA LEU A 168 4.40 11.93 28.85
C LEU A 168 2.95 12.21 29.19
N HIS A 169 2.71 13.35 29.83
CA HIS A 169 1.37 13.74 30.25
C HIS A 169 0.50 14.06 29.02
N TRP A 170 -0.76 13.60 29.01
CA TRP A 170 -1.69 13.76 27.88
C TRP A 170 -1.86 15.21 27.40
N SER A 171 -1.62 16.17 28.32
CA SER A 171 -1.68 17.60 28.09
C SER A 171 -0.68 18.09 27.03
N ILE A 172 0.48 17.45 26.89
CA ILE A 172 1.48 17.83 25.89
C ILE A 172 0.97 17.50 24.48
N GLY A 173 0.39 16.31 24.29
CA GLY A 173 -0.23 15.92 23.01
C GLY A 173 -1.40 16.85 22.66
N ALA A 174 -2.26 17.15 23.63
CA ALA A 174 -3.39 18.07 23.44
C ALA A 174 -2.93 19.50 23.09
N ALA A 175 -1.88 20.01 23.71
CA ALA A 175 -1.32 21.32 23.43
C ALA A 175 -0.73 21.42 22.00
N ILE A 176 -0.04 20.38 21.55
CA ILE A 176 0.52 20.31 20.18
C ILE A 176 -0.60 20.26 19.14
N ILE A 177 -1.67 19.50 19.40
CA ILE A 177 -2.84 19.46 18.51
C ILE A 177 -3.51 20.83 18.45
N ALA A 178 -3.71 21.50 19.59
CA ALA A 178 -4.31 22.84 19.63
C ALA A 178 -3.46 23.85 18.84
N LEU A 179 -2.14 23.82 19.01
CA LEU A 179 -1.21 24.66 18.24
C LEU A 179 -1.29 24.36 16.73
N ALA A 180 -1.34 23.09 16.35
CA ALA A 180 -1.46 22.69 14.96
C ALA A 180 -2.75 23.21 14.33
N VAL A 181 -3.89 23.11 15.03
CA VAL A 181 -5.19 23.62 14.56
C VAL A 181 -5.16 25.13 14.36
N VAL A 182 -4.51 25.88 15.26
CA VAL A 182 -4.34 27.34 15.12
C VAL A 182 -3.50 27.67 13.89
N PHE A 183 -2.37 26.99 13.67
CA PHE A 183 -1.55 27.21 12.48
C PHE A 183 -2.25 26.83 11.19
N LEU A 184 -3.09 25.80 11.24
CA LEU A 184 -3.89 25.35 10.11
C LEU A 184 -4.94 26.39 9.73
N TYR A 185 -5.62 26.98 10.72
CA TYR A 185 -6.53 28.10 10.50
C TYR A 185 -5.82 29.33 9.90
N LEU A 186 -4.60 29.63 10.35
CA LEU A 186 -3.81 30.75 9.81
C LEU A 186 -3.28 30.49 8.38
N GLY A 187 -3.04 29.23 8.02
CA GLY A 187 -2.54 28.82 6.71
C GLY A 187 -3.64 28.66 5.66
N GLU A 188 -4.60 27.77 5.93
CA GLU A 188 -5.64 27.33 4.99
C GLU A 188 -7.04 27.91 5.31
N GLY A 189 -7.18 28.66 6.41
CA GLY A 189 -8.46 29.23 6.82
C GLY A 189 -9.48 28.19 7.24
N ILE A 190 -10.76 28.47 6.96
CA ILE A 190 -11.90 27.58 7.27
C ILE A 190 -11.82 26.27 6.47
N ASN A 191 -11.26 26.31 5.25
CA ASN A 191 -11.14 25.12 4.40
C ASN A 191 -10.30 24.03 5.06
N GLY A 192 -9.19 24.40 5.70
CA GLY A 192 -8.35 23.45 6.40
C GLY A 192 -9.01 22.81 7.63
N LEU A 193 -9.87 23.55 8.34
CA LEU A 193 -10.68 22.99 9.44
C LEU A 193 -11.69 21.95 8.94
N VAL A 194 -12.31 22.18 7.78
CA VAL A 194 -13.24 21.25 7.16
C VAL A 194 -12.54 19.97 6.68
N GLU A 195 -11.25 20.05 6.32
CA GLU A 195 -10.45 18.90 5.89
C GLU A 195 -9.88 18.06 7.04
N LEU A 196 -9.97 18.52 8.30
CA LEU A 196 -9.44 17.81 9.48
C LEU A 196 -9.91 16.34 9.58
N PRO A 197 -11.22 16.02 9.45
CA PRO A 197 -11.68 14.63 9.48
C PRO A 197 -11.10 13.79 8.33
N GLY A 198 -10.80 14.44 7.21
CA GLY A 198 -10.23 13.81 6.03
C GLY A 198 -8.86 13.18 6.31
N ILE A 199 -8.00 13.79 7.13
CA ILE A 199 -6.69 13.18 7.46
C ILE A 199 -6.85 11.89 8.26
N PHE A 200 -7.74 11.87 9.25
CA PHE A 200 -8.02 10.65 10.01
C PHE A 200 -8.57 9.54 9.11
N SER A 201 -9.51 9.89 8.22
CA SER A 201 -10.05 8.96 7.22
C SER A 201 -8.96 8.39 6.31
N ASN A 202 -8.04 9.24 5.83
CA ASN A 202 -6.94 8.82 4.97
C ASN A 202 -5.97 7.86 5.68
N ILE A 203 -5.60 8.13 6.94
CA ILE A 203 -4.71 7.25 7.73
C ILE A 203 -5.42 5.93 8.05
N LEU A 204 -6.68 6.00 8.49
CA LEU A 204 -7.46 4.80 8.85
C LEU A 204 -7.72 3.90 7.64
N SER A 205 -7.78 4.46 6.44
CA SER A 205 -7.88 3.71 5.18
C SER A 205 -6.77 2.66 5.00
N TYR A 206 -5.59 2.88 5.60
CA TYR A 206 -4.47 1.92 5.56
C TYR A 206 -4.70 0.67 6.40
N ALA A 207 -5.68 0.66 7.32
CA ALA A 207 -6.12 -0.57 7.99
C ALA A 207 -6.52 -1.67 6.98
N ARG A 208 -6.87 -1.28 5.75
CA ARG A 208 -7.13 -2.21 4.66
C ARG A 208 -5.91 -3.07 4.27
N LEU A 209 -4.69 -2.55 4.42
CA LEU A 209 -3.48 -3.33 4.15
C LEU A 209 -3.47 -4.62 4.99
N MET A 210 -3.78 -4.47 6.28
CA MET A 210 -3.94 -5.58 7.21
C MET A 210 -5.12 -6.48 6.82
N ALA A 211 -6.31 -5.89 6.59
CA ALA A 211 -7.53 -6.66 6.33
C ALA A 211 -7.39 -7.62 5.14
N ILE A 212 -6.72 -7.19 4.07
CA ILE A 212 -6.56 -8.00 2.85
C ILE A 212 -5.49 -9.07 3.01
N GLY A 213 -4.38 -8.76 3.67
CA GLY A 213 -3.37 -9.77 3.99
C GLY A 213 -3.94 -10.87 4.87
N LEU A 214 -4.64 -10.49 5.94
CA LEU A 214 -5.28 -11.46 6.84
C LEU A 214 -6.36 -12.29 6.16
N ALA A 215 -7.19 -11.68 5.31
CA ALA A 215 -8.20 -12.44 4.58
C ALA A 215 -7.58 -13.52 3.69
N SER A 216 -6.46 -13.21 3.02
CA SER A 216 -5.77 -14.18 2.17
C SER A 216 -5.11 -15.30 2.97
N VAL A 217 -4.47 -14.99 4.10
CA VAL A 217 -3.88 -16.00 5.00
C VAL A 217 -4.96 -16.89 5.59
N GLN A 218 -6.04 -16.31 6.13
CA GLN A 218 -7.11 -17.09 6.74
C GLN A 218 -7.82 -18.00 5.73
N LEU A 219 -8.00 -17.54 4.49
CA LEU A 219 -8.56 -18.37 3.42
C LEU A 219 -7.64 -19.55 3.10
N ALA A 220 -6.33 -19.32 3.00
CA ALA A 220 -5.35 -20.40 2.78
C ALA A 220 -5.35 -21.42 3.91
N LEU A 221 -5.38 -20.98 5.17
CA LEU A 221 -5.45 -21.86 6.35
C LEU A 221 -6.68 -22.76 6.31
N VAL A 222 -7.86 -22.19 6.04
CA VAL A 222 -9.12 -22.94 5.95
C VAL A 222 -9.08 -23.97 4.81
N ILE A 223 -8.53 -23.61 3.65
CA ILE A 223 -8.35 -24.53 2.52
C ILE A 223 -7.42 -25.70 2.91
N ASN A 224 -6.32 -25.41 3.60
CA ASN A 224 -5.35 -26.41 4.04
C ASN A 224 -5.96 -27.35 5.08
N GLU A 225 -6.71 -26.82 6.05
CA GLU A 225 -7.40 -27.61 7.08
C GLU A 225 -8.41 -28.57 6.47
N PHE A 226 -9.30 -28.08 5.59
CA PHE A 226 -10.26 -28.95 4.90
C PHE A 226 -9.55 -30.02 4.06
N ALA A 227 -8.49 -29.68 3.33
CA ALA A 227 -7.74 -30.65 2.54
C ALA A 227 -7.12 -31.77 3.39
N LYS A 228 -6.60 -31.45 4.58
CA LYS A 228 -6.04 -32.43 5.52
C LYS A 228 -7.10 -33.44 5.99
N GLU A 229 -8.32 -32.98 6.26
CA GLU A 229 -9.43 -33.88 6.62
C GLU A 229 -9.75 -34.88 5.50
N PHE A 230 -9.77 -34.41 4.23
CA PHE A 230 -9.93 -35.28 3.07
C PHE A 230 -8.79 -36.28 2.91
N PHE A 231 -7.54 -35.90 3.25
CA PHE A 231 -6.41 -36.83 3.20
C PHE A 231 -6.48 -37.89 4.30
N HIS A 232 -6.93 -37.54 5.50
CA HIS A 232 -7.09 -38.48 6.61
C HIS A 232 -8.21 -39.50 6.38
N ALA A 233 -9.28 -39.11 5.68
CA ALA A 233 -10.38 -40.00 5.33
C ALA A 233 -9.98 -41.14 4.38
N GLY A 234 -8.93 -40.95 3.56
CA GLY A 234 -8.35 -41.97 2.69
C GLY A 234 -9.21 -42.40 1.49
N GLY A 235 -8.60 -43.09 0.53
CA GLY A 235 -9.29 -43.59 -0.67
C GLY A 235 -9.60 -42.48 -1.70
N ILE A 236 -10.82 -42.44 -2.22
CA ILE A 236 -11.24 -41.47 -3.26
C ILE A 236 -11.30 -40.03 -2.74
N SER A 237 -11.43 -39.86 -1.42
CA SER A 237 -11.43 -38.55 -0.76
C SER A 237 -10.12 -37.77 -0.99
N ILE A 238 -8.99 -38.46 -1.20
CA ILE A 238 -7.69 -37.84 -1.50
C ILE A 238 -7.76 -37.04 -2.80
N VAL A 239 -8.46 -37.55 -3.82
CA VAL A 239 -8.63 -36.85 -5.10
C VAL A 239 -9.39 -35.54 -4.89
N TRP A 240 -10.43 -35.56 -4.06
CA TRP A 240 -11.17 -34.36 -3.67
C TRP A 240 -10.32 -33.38 -2.87
N GLY A 241 -9.47 -33.86 -1.96
CA GLY A 241 -8.52 -33.03 -1.22
C GLY A 241 -7.52 -32.32 -2.13
N VAL A 242 -6.93 -33.03 -3.11
CA VAL A 242 -6.02 -32.42 -4.09
C VAL A 242 -6.75 -31.38 -4.95
N LEU A 243 -7.95 -31.70 -5.43
CA LEU A 243 -8.76 -30.78 -6.23
C LEU A 243 -9.11 -29.52 -5.44
N LEU A 244 -9.48 -29.66 -4.16
CA LEU A 244 -9.76 -28.55 -3.26
C LEU A 244 -8.53 -27.67 -3.02
N LEU A 245 -7.34 -28.24 -2.80
CA LEU A 245 -6.11 -27.46 -2.67
C LEU A 245 -5.81 -26.64 -3.92
N VAL A 246 -5.87 -27.28 -5.10
CA VAL A 246 -5.55 -26.60 -6.36
C VAL A 246 -6.53 -25.47 -6.63
N ILE A 247 -7.83 -25.73 -6.55
CA ILE A 247 -8.85 -24.70 -6.80
C ILE A 247 -8.80 -23.62 -5.74
N GLY A 248 -8.70 -24.00 -4.47
CA GLY A 248 -8.66 -23.09 -3.33
C GLY A 248 -7.49 -22.12 -3.43
N HIS A 249 -6.26 -22.61 -3.61
CA HIS A 249 -5.10 -21.73 -3.71
C HIS A 249 -5.10 -20.89 -5.00
N VAL A 250 -5.65 -21.37 -6.11
CA VAL A 250 -5.82 -20.55 -7.33
C VAL A 250 -6.79 -19.40 -7.07
N ILE A 251 -7.92 -19.66 -6.42
CA ILE A 251 -8.88 -18.62 -6.04
C ILE A 251 -8.24 -17.64 -5.06
N ASN A 252 -7.56 -18.12 -4.03
CA ASN A 252 -6.91 -17.25 -3.05
C ASN A 252 -5.83 -16.39 -3.71
N LEU A 253 -5.02 -16.95 -4.60
CA LEU A 253 -4.04 -16.19 -5.37
C LEU A 253 -4.72 -15.12 -6.24
N ALA A 254 -5.80 -15.47 -6.94
CA ALA A 254 -6.51 -14.53 -7.81
C ALA A 254 -7.11 -13.35 -7.01
N VAL A 255 -7.82 -13.65 -5.91
CA VAL A 255 -8.41 -12.63 -5.02
C VAL A 255 -7.32 -11.80 -4.35
N GLY A 256 -6.24 -12.44 -3.88
CA GLY A 256 -5.10 -11.78 -3.26
C GLY A 256 -4.39 -10.83 -4.22
N LEU A 257 -4.10 -11.25 -5.45
CA LEU A 257 -3.48 -10.41 -6.48
C LEU A 257 -4.36 -9.23 -6.90
N LEU A 258 -5.66 -9.47 -7.16
CA LEU A 258 -6.58 -8.41 -7.55
C LEU A 258 -6.83 -7.43 -6.41
N GLY A 259 -7.03 -7.94 -5.19
CA GLY A 259 -7.26 -7.14 -3.99
C GLY A 259 -6.05 -6.26 -3.66
N SER A 260 -4.86 -6.84 -3.61
CA SER A 260 -3.61 -6.09 -3.36
C SER A 260 -3.33 -5.06 -4.45
N PHE A 261 -3.58 -5.38 -5.72
CA PHE A 261 -3.42 -4.46 -6.85
C PHE A 261 -4.36 -3.25 -6.73
N LEU A 262 -5.67 -3.47 -6.69
CA LEU A 262 -6.67 -2.41 -6.72
C LEU A 262 -6.59 -1.50 -5.49
N HIS A 263 -6.32 -2.07 -4.32
CA HIS A 263 -6.22 -1.28 -3.12
C HIS A 263 -4.90 -0.55 -2.97
N SER A 264 -3.79 -1.12 -3.45
CA SER A 264 -2.55 -0.36 -3.58
C SER A 264 -2.77 0.85 -4.49
N LEU A 265 -3.43 0.70 -5.64
CA LEU A 265 -3.76 1.85 -6.50
C LEU A 265 -4.65 2.87 -5.81
N ARG A 266 -5.68 2.42 -5.08
CA ARG A 266 -6.55 3.34 -4.31
C ARG A 266 -5.71 4.20 -3.36
N LEU A 267 -4.86 3.57 -2.54
CA LEU A 267 -3.96 4.24 -1.59
C LEU A 267 -3.08 5.31 -2.25
N HIS A 268 -2.66 5.10 -3.50
CA HIS A 268 -1.91 6.10 -4.24
C HIS A 268 -2.81 7.21 -4.79
N TYR A 269 -3.96 6.87 -5.37
CA TYR A 269 -4.81 7.84 -6.07
C TYR A 269 -5.62 8.73 -5.15
N VAL A 270 -6.16 8.18 -4.06
CA VAL A 270 -7.09 8.90 -3.18
C VAL A 270 -6.38 9.46 -1.97
N GLU A 271 -5.44 8.72 -1.38
CA GLU A 271 -4.77 9.12 -0.14
C GLU A 271 -3.44 9.85 -0.36
N PHE A 272 -2.68 9.50 -1.40
CA PHE A 272 -1.36 10.08 -1.66
C PHE A 272 -1.41 11.24 -2.67
N PHE A 273 -1.96 11.03 -3.87
CA PHE A 273 -1.96 12.05 -4.94
C PHE A 273 -2.76 13.30 -4.57
N THR A 274 -3.90 13.15 -3.91
CA THR A 274 -4.72 14.29 -3.46
C THR A 274 -3.97 15.26 -2.54
N LYS A 275 -2.84 14.87 -1.95
CA LYS A 275 -2.04 15.72 -1.05
C LYS A 275 -1.13 16.72 -1.75
N PHE A 276 -0.75 16.45 -3.01
CA PHE A 276 0.22 17.27 -3.74
C PHE A 276 -0.11 17.50 -5.22
N PHE A 277 -1.07 16.76 -5.77
CA PHE A 277 -1.41 16.72 -7.18
C PHE A 277 -2.74 17.41 -7.41
N LYS A 278 -2.76 18.54 -8.14
CA LYS A 278 -4.02 19.20 -8.53
C LYS A 278 -4.60 18.59 -9.81
N GLY A 279 -3.78 17.92 -10.62
CA GLY A 279 -4.19 17.21 -11.83
C GLY A 279 -4.67 18.13 -12.97
N GLY A 280 -4.87 17.55 -14.16
CA GLY A 280 -5.38 18.26 -15.34
C GLY A 280 -4.34 18.64 -16.40
N GLY A 281 -3.18 17.97 -16.44
CA GLY A 281 -2.16 18.22 -17.45
C GLY A 281 -2.56 17.70 -18.84
N THR A 282 -2.19 18.43 -19.89
CA THR A 282 -2.32 17.96 -21.28
C THR A 282 -1.07 17.17 -21.68
N PRO A 283 -1.20 16.02 -22.37
CA PRO A 283 -0.04 15.26 -22.83
C PRO A 283 0.77 16.11 -23.81
N PHE A 284 2.11 16.08 -23.68
CA PHE A 284 3.01 16.70 -24.65
C PHE A 284 2.78 16.06 -26.02
N GLN A 285 2.19 16.80 -26.95
CA GLN A 285 2.21 16.44 -28.36
C GLN A 285 3.45 17.05 -28.97
N ALA A 286 4.45 16.22 -29.26
CA ALA A 286 5.62 16.66 -30.00
C ALA A 286 5.16 17.18 -31.37
N PHE A 287 5.58 18.40 -31.73
CA PHE A 287 5.25 18.97 -33.02
C PHE A 287 5.97 18.17 -34.12
N GLY A 288 5.21 17.41 -34.92
CA GLY A 288 5.70 16.92 -36.21
C GLY A 288 6.12 15.46 -36.36
N VAL A 289 5.52 14.49 -35.64
CA VAL A 289 5.57 13.08 -36.11
C VAL A 289 4.18 12.45 -36.04
N LYS A 290 3.45 12.49 -37.16
CA LYS A 290 2.41 11.51 -37.46
C LYS A 290 3.13 10.20 -37.82
N THR A 291 3.33 9.31 -36.85
CA THR A 291 3.59 7.91 -37.21
C THR A 291 2.24 7.30 -37.55
N GLN A 292 1.90 7.32 -38.85
CA GLN A 292 0.94 6.35 -39.38
C GLN A 292 1.52 4.95 -39.17
N GLY A 293 0.72 4.03 -38.64
CA GLY A 293 0.91 2.60 -38.91
C GLY A 293 0.73 1.67 -37.73
N GLY A 294 -0.29 0.79 -37.87
CA GLY A 294 -0.27 -0.59 -37.38
C GLY A 294 -1.05 -0.85 -36.10
#